data_AF-A0A314YLP9-F1
#
_entry.id   AF-A0A314YLP9-F1
#
_cell.length_a   1.000
_cell.length_b   1.000
_cell.length_c   1.000
_cell.angle_alpha   90.00
_cell.angle_beta   90.00
_cell.angle_gamma   90.00
#
_symmetry.space_group_name_H-M   'P 1'
#
loop_
_entity.id
_entity.type
_entity.pdbx_description
1 polymer ?
#
loop_
_entity_poly.entity_id
_entity_poly.type
_entity_poly.pdbx_seq_one_letter_code
_entity_poly.pdbx_strand_id
1 'polypeptide(L)'
;MIPHKTKHGAAALARLKAYEGVPDAPYDKIKRMELENKSKERAQLSYERKKELNKLRVKAEKKPRCICLLNIDQYLTQRDLPFKTKMLLRIEN
;
A
#
# COMPACT_ATOMS: atom_id res chain seq x y z
N MET A 1 12.30 -2.36 19.51
CA MET A 1 12.56 -1.90 20.89
C MET A 1 11.48 -2.50 21.80
N ILE A 2 11.84 -3.30 22.79
CA ILE A 2 10.88 -4.06 23.63
C ILE A 2 11.00 -3.56 25.09
N PRO A 3 9.89 -3.33 25.83
CA PRO A 3 9.91 -2.88 27.21
C PRO A 3 10.36 -3.99 28.19
N HIS A 4 11.67 -4.10 28.40
CA HIS A 4 12.34 -5.20 29.12
C HIS A 4 12.08 -5.29 30.63
N LYS A 5 11.62 -4.20 31.26
CA LYS A 5 11.32 -4.19 32.71
C LYS A 5 10.06 -4.98 33.06
N THR A 6 9.17 -5.18 32.09
CA THR A 6 7.95 -5.96 32.27
C THR A 6 8.24 -7.46 32.17
N LYS A 7 7.52 -8.30 32.92
CA LYS A 7 7.64 -9.78 32.82
C LYS A 7 7.47 -10.27 31.38
N HIS A 8 6.55 -9.65 30.64
CA HIS A 8 6.31 -9.95 29.23
C HIS A 8 7.50 -9.57 28.34
N GLY A 9 8.05 -8.37 28.50
CA GLY A 9 9.20 -7.93 27.73
C GLY A 9 10.46 -8.73 28.02
N ALA A 10 10.68 -9.14 29.27
CA ALA A 10 11.77 -10.04 29.64
C ALA A 10 11.62 -11.43 28.97
N ALA A 11 10.40 -12.00 28.97
CA ALA A 11 10.12 -13.26 28.30
C ALA A 11 10.29 -13.17 26.77
N ALA A 12 10.00 -12.02 26.17
CA ALA A 12 10.23 -11.78 24.75
C ALA A 12 11.73 -11.67 24.41
N LEU A 13 12.51 -11.00 25.26
CA LEU A 13 13.96 -10.90 25.09
C LEU A 13 14.67 -12.25 25.28
N ALA A 14 14.20 -13.09 26.20
CA ALA A 14 14.77 -14.44 26.40
C ALA A 14 14.63 -15.36 25.17
N ARG A 15 13.69 -15.06 24.26
CA ARG A 15 13.49 -15.80 23.01
C ARG A 15 14.36 -15.28 21.86
N LEU A 16 14.91 -14.08 21.98
CA LEU A 16 15.72 -13.47 20.93
C LEU A 16 17.11 -14.10 20.92
N LYS A 17 17.48 -14.73 19.80
CA LYS A 17 18.84 -15.21 19.54
C LYS A 17 19.48 -14.26 18.53
N ALA A 18 20.46 -13.49 18.98
CA ALA A 18 21.26 -12.60 18.14
C ALA A 18 22.67 -13.18 18.01
N TYR A 19 23.21 -13.17 16.79
CA TYR A 19 24.55 -13.65 16.48
C TYR A 19 25.27 -12.57 15.67
N GLU A 20 26.58 -12.45 15.87
CA GLU A 20 27.41 -11.60 15.00
C GLU A 20 27.79 -12.39 13.75
N GLY A 21 27.52 -11.83 12.57
CA GLY A 21 27.71 -12.54 11.31
C GLY A 21 26.76 -13.71 11.11
N VAL A 22 27.25 -14.79 10.52
CA VAL A 22 26.49 -16.02 10.32
C VAL A 22 27.06 -17.10 11.23
N PRO A 23 26.29 -17.61 12.21
CA PRO A 23 26.73 -18.77 12.98
C PRO A 23 26.74 -20.01 12.07
N ASP A 24 27.80 -20.82 12.17
CA ASP A 24 27.95 -22.09 11.46
C ASP A 24 26.73 -23.03 11.66
N ALA A 25 26.53 -23.97 10.72
CA ALA A 25 25.35 -24.83 10.53
C ALA A 25 24.66 -25.31 11.83
N PRO A 26 23.35 -25.01 12.07
CA PRO A 26 22.21 -25.23 11.16
C PRO A 26 21.49 -23.97 10.60
N TYR A 27 22.01 -22.75 10.81
CA TYR A 27 21.33 -21.50 10.44
C TYR A 27 21.72 -20.91 9.07
N ASP A 28 22.77 -21.44 8.45
CA ASP A 28 23.30 -20.96 7.17
C ASP A 28 22.31 -21.06 6.00
N LYS A 29 21.63 -22.20 5.86
CA LYS A 29 21.15 -22.64 4.52
C LYS A 29 19.64 -22.53 4.30
N ILE A 30 18.82 -22.49 5.36
CA ILE A 30 17.42 -22.94 5.23
C ILE A 30 16.40 -21.80 5.04
N LYS A 31 16.63 -20.58 5.55
CA LYS A 31 15.57 -19.54 5.57
C LYS A 31 15.88 -18.19 4.94
N ARG A 32 17.16 -17.83 4.71
CA ARG A 32 17.50 -16.52 4.12
C ARG A 32 17.23 -16.44 2.62
N MET A 33 17.69 -17.44 1.88
CA MET A 33 17.47 -17.53 0.43
C MET A 33 15.98 -17.56 0.08
N GLU A 34 15.17 -18.29 0.85
CA GLU A 34 13.73 -18.41 0.61
C GLU A 34 12.98 -17.09 0.85
N LEU A 35 13.31 -16.37 1.93
CA LEU A 35 12.69 -15.07 2.22
C LEU A 35 13.09 -14.01 1.20
N GLU A 36 14.36 -13.99 0.79
CA GLU A 36 14.86 -13.05 -0.21
C GLU A 36 14.24 -13.31 -1.59
N ASN A 37 14.14 -14.58 -2.00
CA ASN A 37 13.48 -14.95 -3.25
C ASN A 37 11.99 -14.56 -3.24
N LYS A 38 11.25 -14.85 -2.17
CA LYS A 38 9.84 -14.43 -2.02
C LYS A 38 9.67 -12.92 -2.07
N SER A 39 10.63 -12.16 -1.53
CA SER A 39 10.62 -10.69 -1.58
C SER A 39 10.82 -10.18 -3.01
N LYS A 40 11.81 -10.73 -3.73
CA LYS A 40 12.11 -10.40 -5.13
C LYS A 40 10.92 -10.73 -6.05
N GLU A 41 10.31 -11.90 -5.87
CA GLU A 41 9.12 -12.32 -6.63
C GLU A 41 7.95 -11.35 -6.42
N ARG A 42 7.64 -10.98 -5.17
CA ARG A 42 6.57 -10.02 -4.86
C ARG A 42 6.84 -8.65 -5.47
N ALA A 43 8.09 -8.19 -5.43
CA ALA A 43 8.49 -6.93 -6.04
C ALA A 43 8.29 -6.96 -7.57
N GLN A 44 8.72 -8.04 -8.23
CA GLN A 44 8.55 -8.21 -9.68
C GLN A 44 7.06 -8.22 -10.08
N LEU A 45 6.23 -8.98 -9.36
CA LEU A 45 4.79 -9.03 -9.60
C LEU A 45 4.11 -7.66 -9.44
N SER A 46 4.59 -6.83 -8.50
CA SER A 46 4.09 -5.46 -8.32
C SER A 46 4.46 -4.57 -9.51
N TYR A 47 5.72 -4.67 -9.96
CA TYR A 47 6.22 -3.89 -11.09
C TYR A 47 5.48 -4.21 -12.39
N GLU A 48 5.33 -5.50 -12.72
CA GLU A 48 4.63 -5.92 -13.94
C GLU A 48 3.16 -5.47 -13.93
N ARG A 49 2.45 -5.61 -12.80
CA ARG A 49 1.06 -5.11 -12.67
C ARG A 49 0.97 -3.60 -12.93
N LYS A 50 1.90 -2.81 -12.40
CA LYS A 50 1.92 -1.35 -12.59
C LYS A 50 2.24 -0.96 -14.02
N LYS A 51 3.13 -1.69 -14.67
CA LYS A 51 3.49 -1.50 -16.09
C LYS A 51 2.27 -1.73 -17.00
N GLU A 52 1.53 -2.82 -16.81
CA GLU A 52 0.32 -3.08 -17.58
C GLU A 52 -0.78 -2.04 -17.32
N LEU A 53 -0.97 -1.63 -16.06
CA LEU A 53 -1.90 -0.55 -15.73
C LEU A 53 -1.55 0.76 -16.44
N ASN A 54 -0.27 1.15 -16.45
CA ASN A 54 0.16 2.38 -17.12
C ASN A 54 -0.08 2.33 -18.64
N LYS A 55 0.11 1.17 -19.28
CA LYS A 55 -0.24 1.00 -20.70
C LYS A 55 -1.74 1.23 -20.94
N LEU A 56 -2.59 0.69 -20.08
CA LEU A 56 -4.05 0.87 -20.17
C LEU A 56 -4.47 2.33 -19.91
N ARG A 57 -3.82 3.01 -18.95
CA ARG A 57 -4.04 4.44 -18.67
C ARG A 57 -3.71 5.32 -19.87
N VAL A 58 -2.53 5.15 -20.46
CA VAL A 58 -2.14 5.89 -21.68
C VAL A 58 -3.09 5.60 -22.84
N LYS A 59 -3.57 4.36 -22.98
CA LYS A 59 -4.60 4.02 -23.97
C LYS A 59 -5.94 4.72 -23.68
N ALA A 60 -6.35 4.83 -22.42
CA ALA A 60 -7.58 5.51 -22.03
C ALA A 60 -7.50 7.04 -22.18
N GLU A 61 -6.32 7.64 -21.94
CA GLU A 61 -6.07 9.07 -22.18
C GLU A 61 -6.08 9.42 -23.67
N LYS A 62 -5.54 8.53 -24.53
CA LYS A 62 -5.55 8.73 -25.99
C LYS A 62 -6.89 8.45 -26.65
N LYS A 63 -7.78 7.67 -26.02
CA LYS A 63 -9.16 7.53 -26.49
C LYS A 63 -9.85 8.88 -26.26
N PRO A 64 -10.39 9.54 -27.30
CA PRO A 64 -11.15 10.75 -27.09
C PRO A 64 -12.32 10.41 -26.16
N ARG A 65 -12.38 11.06 -24.99
CA ARG A 65 -13.57 11.01 -24.15
C ARG A 65 -14.72 11.57 -24.99
N CYS A 66 -15.73 10.75 -25.27
CA CYS A 66 -16.94 11.25 -25.89
C CYS A 66 -17.55 12.33 -24.98
N ILE A 67 -17.86 13.48 -25.57
CA ILE A 67 -18.30 14.67 -24.85
C ILE A 67 -19.62 14.45 -24.07
N CYS A 68 -20.33 13.37 -24.36
CA CYS A 68 -21.58 12.95 -23.72
C CYS A 68 -21.42 12.34 -22.31
N LEU A 69 -20.20 12.03 -21.83
CA LEU A 69 -19.97 11.53 -20.47
C LEU A 69 -19.59 12.61 -19.44
N LEU A 70 -19.28 13.83 -19.89
CA LEU A 70 -18.91 14.93 -18.99
C LEU A 70 -20.08 15.43 -18.13
N ASN A 71 -21.32 15.13 -18.52
CA ASN A 71 -22.52 15.48 -17.75
C ASN A 71 -22.79 14.56 -16.54
N ILE A 72 -22.11 13.41 -16.43
CA ILE A 72 -22.29 12.49 -15.29
C ILE A 72 -21.26 12.76 -14.18
N ASP A 73 -20.02 13.13 -14.56
CA ASP A 73 -18.96 13.41 -13.57
C ASP A 73 -19.25 14.67 -12.73
N GLN A 74 -19.92 15.69 -13.30
CA GLN A 74 -20.37 16.85 -12.51
C GLN A 74 -21.41 16.51 -11.43
N TYR A 75 -22.26 15.51 -11.66
CA TYR A 75 -23.32 15.10 -10.73
C TYR A 75 -22.80 14.29 -9.54
N LEU A 76 -21.65 13.63 -9.65
CA LEU A 76 -21.06 12.85 -8.56
C LEU A 76 -20.23 13.73 -7.60
N THR A 77 -19.56 14.77 -8.11
CA THR A 77 -18.87 15.77 -7.25
C THR A 77 -19.82 16.59 -6.36
N GLN A 78 -21.13 16.60 -6.62
CA GLN A 78 -22.12 17.26 -5.76
C GLN A 78 -22.57 16.41 -4.56
N ARG A 79 -22.24 15.10 -4.52
CA ARG A 79 -22.65 14.20 -3.42
C ARG A 79 -21.63 14.05 -2.30
N ASP A 80 -20.39 14.52 -2.51
CA ASP A 80 -19.31 14.46 -1.52
C ASP A 80 -18.93 15.83 -0.93
N LEU A 81 -19.84 16.82 -1.02
CA LEU A 81 -19.69 18.05 -0.24
C LEU A 81 -20.11 17.78 1.21
N PRO A 82 -19.24 18.04 2.22
CA PRO A 82 -19.61 17.88 3.61
C PRO A 82 -20.84 18.75 3.92
N PHE A 83 -21.81 18.17 4.63
CA PHE A 83 -23.14 18.71 4.96
C PHE A 83 -23.20 20.19 5.42
N LYS A 84 -22.06 20.75 5.84
CA LYS A 84 -21.93 22.11 6.39
C LYS A 84 -21.99 23.24 5.35
N THR A 85 -21.69 22.98 4.09
CA THR A 85 -21.67 24.05 3.05
C THR A 85 -23.00 24.25 2.31
N LYS A 86 -24.01 23.40 2.55
CA LYS A 86 -25.33 23.51 1.89
C LYS A 86 -26.28 24.52 2.56
N MET A 87 -26.01 24.94 3.80
CA MET A 87 -26.92 25.84 4.54
C MET A 87 -26.66 27.33 4.27
N LEU A 88 -25.43 27.71 3.90
CA LEU A 88 -25.05 29.12 3.72
C LEU A 88 -25.41 29.71 2.35
N LEU A 89 -25.70 28.89 1.34
CA LEU A 89 -26.05 29.35 -0.01
C LEU A 89 -27.56 29.49 -0.26
N ARG A 90 -28.39 29.50 0.80
CA ARG A 90 -29.86 29.64 0.69
C ARG A 90 -30.43 30.92 1.28
N ILE A 91 -29.59 31.89 1.65
CA ILE A 91 -30.02 33.19 2.20
C ILE A 91 -29.84 34.34 1.20
N GLU A 92 -29.10 34.14 0.09
CA GLU A 92 -28.81 35.19 -0.90
C GLU A 92 -29.58 35.01 -2.22
N ASN A 93 -30.89 34.76 -2.18
CA ASN A 93 -31.80 34.97 -3.31
C ASN A 93 -33.10 35.61 -2.82
#